data_AF-A0A412C250-F1
#
_entry.id   AF-A0A412C250-F1
#
_cell.length_a   1.000
_cell.length_b   1.000
_cell.length_c   1.000
_cell.angle_alpha   90.00
_cell.angle_beta   90.00
_cell.angle_gamma   90.00
#
_symmetry.space_group_name_H-M   'P 1'
#
loop_
_entity.id
_entity.type
_entity.pdbx_description
1 polymer ?
#
loop_
_entity_poly.entity_id
_entity_poly.type
_entity_poly.pdbx_seq_one_letter_code
_entity_poly.pdbx_strand_id
1 'polypeptide(L)' 'MSEMLDISTKTAYKLLNENCIKHFKIGRIFKIPKYNILIYLGLVDTQEKK' A
#
# COMPACT_ATOMS: atom_id res chain seq x y z
N MET A 1 3.43 -2.22 9.37
CA MET A 1 2.86 -2.51 8.03
C MET A 1 2.25 -3.89 7.98
N SER A 2 3.00 -4.93 8.34
CA SER A 2 2.52 -6.32 8.43
C SER A 2 1.28 -6.46 9.34
N GLU A 3 1.28 -5.83 10.52
CA GLU A 3 0.14 -5.87 11.45
C GLU A 3 -1.12 -5.13 10.96
N MET A 4 -0.98 -4.14 10.08
CA MET A 4 -2.11 -3.31 9.64
C MET A 4 -2.96 -3.99 8.57
N LEU A 5 -2.37 -4.94 7.85
CA LEU A 5 -3.03 -5.75 6.82
C LEU A 5 -3.08 -7.23 7.21
N ASP A 6 -2.61 -7.56 8.43
CA ASP A 6 -2.46 -8.92 8.96
C ASP A 6 -1.78 -9.91 7.97
N ILE A 7 -0.72 -9.43 7.31
CA ILE A 7 0.05 -10.21 6.32
C ILE A 7 1.51 -10.27 6.70
N SER A 8 2.20 -11.34 6.29
CA SER A 8 3.65 -11.43 6.49
C SER A 8 4.40 -10.27 5.82
N THR A 9 5.55 -9.90 6.37
CA THR A 9 6.41 -8.85 5.80
C THR A 9 6.80 -9.16 4.35
N LYS A 10 7.06 -10.43 4.03
CA LYS A 10 7.37 -10.89 2.66
C LYS A 10 6.21 -10.64 1.70
N THR A 11 4.97 -10.92 2.14
CA THR A 11 3.76 -10.63 1.35
C THR A 11 3.58 -9.13 1.15
N ALA A 12 3.80 -8.33 2.20
CA ALA A 12 3.73 -6.88 2.11
C ALA A 12 4.74 -6.30 1.11
N TYR A 13 5.99 -6.79 1.11
CA TYR A 13 6.99 -6.40 0.11
C TYR A 13 6.62 -6.83 -1.31
N LYS A 14 5.98 -7.99 -1.48
CA LYS A 14 5.51 -8.45 -2.79
C LYS A 14 4.43 -7.52 -3.33
N LEU A 15 3.45 -7.13 -2.51
CA LEU A 15 2.41 -6.15 -2.86
C LEU A 15 2.97 -4.77 -3.20
N LEU A 16 4.03 -4.34 -2.51
CA LEU A 16 4.75 -3.10 -2.82
C LEU A 16 5.47 -3.19 -4.18
N ASN A 17 6.05 -4.35 -4.50
CA ASN A 17 6.79 -4.55 -5.74
C ASN A 17 5.86 -4.73 -6.96
N GLU A 18 4.68 -5.30 -6.75
CA GLU A 18 3.62 -5.42 -7.76
C GLU A 18 2.86 -4.10 -7.98
N ASN A 19 3.24 -3.02 -7.30
CA ASN A 19 2.60 -1.69 -7.35
C ASN A 19 1.09 -1.71 -7.02
N CYS A 20 0.61 -2.73 -6.31
CA CYS A 20 -0.79 -2.83 -5.91
C CYS A 20 -1.22 -1.75 -4.91
N ILE A 21 -0.26 -1.19 -4.16
CA ILE A 21 -0.50 -0.13 -3.18
C ILE A 21 0.38 1.06 -3.55
N LYS A 22 -0.19 2.25 -3.74
CA LYS A 22 0.61 3.47 -3.95
C LYS A 22 1.52 3.67 -2.72
N HIS A 23 2.82 3.87 -2.92
CA HIS A 23 3.78 4.05 -1.82
C HIS A 23 4.89 5.04 -2.20
N PHE A 24 5.53 5.61 -1.18
CA PHE A 24 6.71 6.46 -1.35
C PHE A 24 7.96 5.66 -0.97
N LYS A 25 8.81 5.38 -1.95
CA LYS A 25 10.13 4.81 -1.71
C LYS A 25 11.12 5.92 -1.37
N ILE A 26 11.56 5.97 -0.12
CA ILE A 26 12.60 6.89 0.35
C ILE A 26 13.83 6.05 0.66
N GLY A 27 14.72 5.92 -0.33
CA GLY A 27 15.89 5.04 -0.25
C GLY A 27 15.50 3.56 -0.12
N ARG A 28 15.88 2.94 1.00
CA ARG A 28 15.52 1.54 1.34
C ARG A 28 14.21 1.42 2.13
N ILE A 29 13.64 2.55 2.53
CA ILE A 29 12.43 2.59 3.35
C ILE A 29 11.25 2.84 2.43
N PHE A 30 10.25 1.96 2.51
CA PHE A 30 8.95 2.20 1.91
C PHE A 30 8.07 2.88 2.96
N LYS A 31 7.49 4.04 2.62
CA LYS A 31 6.48 4.70 3.42
C LYS A 31 5.14 4.61 2.70
N ILE A 32 4.16 4.00 3.34
CA ILE A 32 2.81 3.90 2.83
C ILE A 32 1.94 4.89 3.62
N PRO A 33 1.42 5.95 2.98
CA PRO A 33 0.40 6.80 3.59
C PRO A 33 -0.84 5.99 3.94
N LYS A 34 -1.50 6.28 5.07
CA LYS A 34 -2.75 5.61 5.46
C LYS A 34 -3.81 5.67 4.36
N TYR A 35 -3.91 6.82 3.68
CA TYR A 35 -4.79 7.02 2.54
C TYR A 35 -4.67 5.93 1.46
N ASN A 36 -3.44 5.57 1.09
CA ASN A 36 -3.19 4.55 0.06
C ASN A 36 -3.61 3.15 0.52
N ILE A 37 -3.62 2.88 1.83
CA ILE A 37 -4.12 1.63 2.41
C ILE A 37 -5.65 1.59 2.36
N LEU A 38 -6.33 2.71 2.66
CA LEU A 38 -7.79 2.81 2.55
C LEU A 38 -8.26 2.59 1.10
N ILE A 39 -7.53 3.13 0.12
CA ILE A 39 -7.78 2.88 -1.30
C ILE A 39 -7.63 1.40 -1.63
N TYR A 40 -6.53 0.78 -1.19
CA TYR A 40 -6.28 -0.65 -1.43
C TYR A 40 -7.38 -1.55 -0.82
N LEU A 41 -7.91 -1.18 0.34
CA LEU A 41 -9.02 -1.89 0.99
C LEU A 41 -10.38 -1.60 0.33
N GLY A 42 -10.45 -0.71 -0.66
CA GLY A 42 -11.70 -0.29 -1.29
C GLY A 42 -12.64 0.50 -0.36
N LEU A 43 -12.12 1.01 0.76
CA LEU A 43 -12.88 1.83 1.71
C LEU A 43 -12.99 3.29 1.27
N VAL A 44 -12.16 3.70 0.31
CA VAL A 44 -12.16 5.02 -0.29
C VAL A 44 -12.14 4.84 -1.80
N ASP A 45 -13.22 5.28 -2.46
CA ASP A 45 -13.27 5.36 -3.91
C ASP A 45 -12.25 6.40 -4.38
N THR A 46 -11.14 5.95 -4.95
CA THR A 46 -10.38 6.82 -5.84
C THR A 46 -11.22 6.91 -7.10
N GLN A 47 -12.09 7.92 -7.16
CA GLN A 47 -12.61 8.41 -8.41
C GLN A 47 -11.40 8.93 -9.20
N GLU A 48 -10.63 8.03 -9.83
CA GLU A 48 -9.79 8.40 -10.95
C GLU A 48 -10.77 8.78 -12.07
N LYS A 49 -11.21 10.04 -12.03
CA LYS A 49 -11.71 10.70 -13.23
C LYS A 49 -10.58 10.67 -14.24
N LYS A 50 -10.68 9.66 -15.11
CA LYS A 50 -10.36 9.60 -16.54
C LYS A 50 -9.13 10.38 -17.02
#